data_AF-A0A1H0BK06-F1
#
_entry.id   AF-A0A1H0BK06-F1
#
_cell.length_a   1.000
_cell.length_b   1.000
_cell.length_c   1.000
_cell.angle_alpha   90.00
_cell.angle_beta   90.00
_cell.angle_gamma   90.00
#
_symmetry.space_group_name_H-M   'P 1'
#
loop_
_entity.id
_entity.type
_entity.pdbx_description
1 polymer ?
#
loop_
_entity_poly.entity_id
_entity_poly.type
_entity_poly.pdbx_seq_one_letter_code
_entity_poly.pdbx_strand_id
1 'polypeptide(L)'
;MKLNHILILFCLTASTLLVACKKKIDYPAQPNSKIESFKVPVSDGEITGVIDESDQTITVYLPFFYQLDVIDPKIKLAEGAVLKETVVPVDVMDTKTTYTVVGADKTSSTYKLIINIQQITPLVLDEVSTAGNTSKWGIGNGFIAVSGNFNTTDVTKVKVYLVGTDGKEIALVPSASSTTGIGVALTPSGKTYRLANLQVPQTVDPGIYKLRAKVYSLVSEAKYPVEIVYGRPQVTYAGVTAKSGETFKITTKAEVFHQFSEFSIMVKGQKTVLPIVSYNRTEAVIRVPEEVPAGVYQPTLRFEGWPATTFGWTVTVTPR
;
A
#
# COMPACT_ATOMS: atom_id res chain seq x y z
N MET A 1 11.14 8.99 -113.87
CA MET A 1 10.97 9.65 -112.57
C MET A 1 10.26 8.67 -111.62
N LYS A 2 10.98 8.20 -110.58
CA LYS A 2 10.53 7.52 -109.33
C LYS A 2 9.77 6.16 -109.46
N LEU A 3 10.34 5.01 -109.08
CA LEU A 3 10.45 4.38 -107.71
C LEU A 3 9.05 4.07 -107.10
N ASN A 4 8.67 2.92 -106.53
CA ASN A 4 9.34 1.68 -106.13
C ASN A 4 8.30 0.55 -105.88
N HIS A 5 8.81 -0.68 -105.82
CA HIS A 5 8.13 -1.95 -105.50
C HIS A 5 7.44 -2.03 -104.14
N ILE A 6 6.29 -2.72 -104.07
CA ILE A 6 5.86 -3.47 -102.88
C ILE A 6 5.33 -4.83 -103.34
N LEU A 7 6.21 -5.83 -103.17
CA LEU A 7 5.98 -7.26 -103.37
C LEU A 7 5.94 -7.90 -101.97
N ILE A 8 4.92 -8.70 -101.71
CA ILE A 8 4.91 -9.95 -100.92
C ILE A 8 6.02 -10.09 -99.86
N LEU A 9 5.67 -10.03 -98.57
CA LEU A 9 6.42 -10.76 -97.55
C LEU A 9 5.50 -11.31 -96.45
N PHE A 10 5.10 -12.55 -96.71
CA PHE A 10 4.65 -13.55 -95.76
C PHE A 10 5.77 -13.84 -94.72
N CYS A 11 5.40 -14.13 -93.47
CA CYS A 11 6.23 -14.82 -92.48
C CYS A 11 7.55 -14.18 -92.02
N LEU A 12 7.54 -13.14 -91.17
CA LEU A 12 8.58 -12.95 -90.15
C LEU A 12 8.23 -11.86 -89.11
N THR A 13 7.37 -12.14 -88.14
CA THR A 13 7.44 -11.45 -86.84
C THR A 13 7.18 -12.46 -85.74
N ALA A 14 8.28 -13.13 -85.38
CA ALA A 14 8.39 -14.04 -84.27
C ALA A 14 7.96 -13.36 -82.95
N SER A 15 7.01 -14.00 -82.28
CA SER A 15 7.12 -14.37 -80.88
C SER A 15 7.97 -13.46 -79.98
N THR A 16 7.52 -12.23 -79.72
CA THR A 16 7.93 -11.51 -78.51
C THR A 16 7.17 -12.08 -77.32
N LEU A 17 7.63 -13.25 -76.84
CA LEU A 17 7.31 -13.75 -75.51
C LEU A 17 7.82 -12.70 -74.51
N LEU A 18 6.91 -11.86 -74.01
CA LEU A 18 7.16 -11.03 -72.84
C LEU A 18 7.40 -11.96 -71.66
N VAL A 19 8.66 -12.32 -71.43
CA VAL A 19 9.10 -12.91 -70.16
C VAL A 19 8.99 -11.80 -69.13
N ALA A 20 7.81 -11.66 -68.55
CA ALA A 20 7.62 -10.92 -67.32
C ALA A 20 8.35 -11.70 -66.21
N CYS A 21 9.65 -11.41 -66.04
CA CYS A 21 10.38 -11.76 -64.83
C CYS A 21 9.63 -11.11 -63.65
N LYS A 22 8.76 -11.87 -62.99
CA LYS A 22 8.32 -11.55 -61.63
C LYS A 22 9.57 -11.65 -60.75
N LYS A 23 10.32 -10.54 -60.63
CA LYS A 23 11.37 -10.42 -59.60
C LYS A 23 10.67 -10.65 -58.28
N LYS A 24 10.81 -11.85 -57.73
CA LYS A 24 10.36 -12.17 -56.38
C LYS A 24 11.33 -11.42 -55.48
N ILE A 25 10.89 -10.28 -54.96
CA ILE A 25 11.63 -9.53 -53.96
C ILE A 25 11.57 -10.40 -52.71
N ASP A 26 12.68 -11.05 -52.41
CA ASP A 26 12.83 -11.81 -51.16
C ASP A 26 13.04 -10.78 -50.06
N TYR A 27 12.08 -10.68 -49.15
CA TYR A 27 12.23 -9.81 -47.99
C TYR A 27 13.24 -10.45 -47.04
N PRO A 28 14.11 -9.65 -46.39
CA PRO A 28 14.98 -10.20 -45.37
C PRO A 28 14.13 -10.94 -44.32
N ALA A 29 14.54 -12.16 -43.97
CA ALA A 29 13.88 -12.95 -42.96
C ALA A 29 13.79 -12.11 -41.67
N GLN A 30 12.58 -11.95 -41.14
CA GLN A 30 12.40 -11.23 -39.90
C GLN A 30 12.95 -12.07 -38.73
N PRO A 31 13.50 -11.43 -37.68
CA PRO A 31 13.93 -12.14 -36.49
C PRO A 31 12.80 -13.00 -35.92
N ASN A 32 13.12 -14.24 -35.55
CA ASN A 32 12.17 -15.18 -34.91
C ASN A 32 12.16 -15.07 -33.37
N SER A 33 12.83 -14.07 -32.81
CA SER A 33 12.86 -13.79 -31.36
C SER A 33 11.71 -12.88 -30.93
N LYS A 34 10.47 -13.31 -31.14
CA LYS A 34 9.28 -12.47 -30.92
C LYS A 34 8.27 -13.03 -29.94
N ILE A 35 7.54 -12.14 -29.28
CA ILE A 35 6.33 -12.45 -28.52
C ILE A 35 5.13 -12.28 -29.46
N GLU A 36 4.33 -13.32 -29.65
CA GLU A 36 3.11 -13.27 -30.47
C GLU A 36 1.90 -12.77 -29.69
N SER A 37 1.81 -13.12 -28.40
CA SER A 37 0.74 -12.64 -27.54
C SER A 37 1.16 -12.61 -26.08
N PHE A 38 0.69 -11.61 -25.36
CA PHE A 38 0.80 -11.50 -23.91
C PHE A 38 -0.59 -11.32 -23.34
N LYS A 39 -0.99 -12.18 -22.40
CA LYS A 39 -2.33 -12.13 -21.81
C LYS A 39 -2.29 -12.27 -20.30
N VAL A 40 -3.15 -11.54 -19.60
CA VAL A 40 -3.32 -11.63 -18.15
C VAL A 40 -4.70 -12.19 -17.85
N PRO A 41 -4.80 -13.39 -17.25
CA PRO A 41 -6.08 -13.94 -16.79
C PRO A 41 -6.70 -13.07 -15.70
N VAL A 42 -8.01 -12.85 -15.79
CA VAL A 42 -8.83 -12.15 -14.79
C VAL A 42 -10.12 -12.93 -14.54
N SER A 43 -10.90 -12.51 -13.54
CA SER A 43 -12.08 -13.27 -13.06
C SER A 43 -13.15 -13.53 -14.13
N ASP A 44 -13.22 -12.68 -15.16
CA ASP A 44 -14.23 -12.71 -16.22
C ASP A 44 -13.62 -12.81 -17.63
N GLY A 45 -12.32 -13.15 -17.75
CA GLY A 45 -11.69 -13.31 -19.06
C GLY A 45 -10.16 -13.16 -19.05
N GLU A 46 -9.64 -12.53 -20.10
CA GLU A 46 -8.22 -12.25 -20.27
C GLU A 46 -8.02 -10.81 -20.76
N ILE A 47 -7.08 -10.09 -20.15
CA ILE A 47 -6.62 -8.79 -20.62
C ILE A 47 -5.47 -9.03 -21.60
N THR A 48 -5.61 -8.55 -22.83
CA THR A 48 -4.55 -8.65 -23.85
C THR A 48 -3.57 -7.48 -23.70
N GLY A 49 -2.28 -7.78 -23.58
CA GLY A 49 -1.20 -6.80 -23.65
C GLY A 49 -0.92 -6.36 -25.09
N VAL A 50 -0.54 -5.10 -25.25
CA VAL A 50 -0.09 -4.52 -26.52
C VAL A 50 1.41 -4.73 -26.63
N ILE A 51 1.85 -5.42 -27.69
CA ILE A 51 3.26 -5.67 -27.96
C ILE A 51 3.74 -4.67 -29.01
N ASP A 52 4.76 -3.90 -28.68
CA ASP A 52 5.46 -3.01 -29.61
C ASP A 52 6.80 -3.65 -29.99
N GLU A 53 6.88 -4.13 -31.23
CA GLU A 53 8.06 -4.79 -31.78
C GLU A 53 9.21 -3.80 -32.10
N SER A 54 8.91 -2.52 -32.31
CA SER A 54 9.94 -1.50 -32.52
C SER A 54 10.63 -1.12 -31.22
N ASP A 55 9.84 -0.85 -30.18
CA ASP A 55 10.32 -0.39 -28.88
C ASP A 55 10.65 -1.55 -27.94
N GLN A 56 10.32 -2.78 -28.34
CA GLN A 56 10.48 -3.99 -27.53
C GLN A 56 9.79 -3.81 -26.18
N THR A 57 8.50 -3.46 -26.21
CA THR A 57 7.69 -3.28 -25.00
C THR A 57 6.42 -4.11 -25.04
N ILE A 58 5.94 -4.44 -23.85
CA ILE A 58 4.64 -5.05 -23.62
C ILE A 58 3.89 -4.11 -22.69
N THR A 59 2.82 -3.48 -23.17
CA THR A 59 1.98 -2.60 -22.36
C THR A 59 0.68 -3.30 -21.99
N VAL A 60 0.41 -3.45 -20.70
CA VAL A 60 -0.82 -4.04 -20.19
C VAL A 60 -1.64 -2.97 -19.47
N TYR A 61 -2.88 -2.77 -19.90
CA TYR A 61 -3.81 -1.87 -19.24
C TYR A 61 -4.69 -2.67 -18.28
N LEU A 62 -4.47 -2.50 -16.98
CA LEU A 62 -5.20 -3.21 -15.93
C LEU A 62 -6.33 -2.33 -15.38
N PRO A 63 -7.61 -2.69 -15.57
CA PRO A 63 -8.69 -1.99 -14.90
C PRO A 63 -8.57 -2.11 -13.38
N PHE A 64 -8.60 -0.97 -12.68
CA PHE A 64 -8.37 -0.92 -11.23
C PHE A 64 -9.38 -1.73 -10.40
N PHE A 65 -10.59 -1.97 -10.93
CA PHE A 65 -11.66 -2.66 -10.23
C PHE A 65 -11.40 -4.15 -10.01
N TYR A 66 -10.43 -4.77 -10.72
CA TYR A 66 -9.99 -6.14 -10.43
C TYR A 66 -9.14 -6.25 -9.16
N GLN A 67 -8.66 -5.12 -8.62
CA GLN A 67 -7.90 -5.04 -7.37
C GLN A 67 -6.66 -5.96 -7.29
N LEU A 68 -6.06 -6.31 -8.43
CA LEU A 68 -4.91 -7.22 -8.50
C LEU A 68 -3.70 -6.68 -7.71
N ASP A 69 -2.99 -7.58 -7.03
CA ASP A 69 -1.64 -7.36 -6.49
C ASP A 69 -0.57 -7.85 -7.47
N VAL A 70 -0.86 -8.95 -8.16
CA VAL A 70 0.05 -9.60 -9.10
C VAL A 70 -0.71 -9.99 -10.36
N ILE A 71 0.01 -10.13 -11.47
CA ILE A 71 -0.45 -10.75 -12.70
C ILE A 71 0.31 -12.05 -12.95
N ASP A 72 -0.35 -13.05 -13.50
CA ASP A 72 0.25 -14.31 -13.94
C ASP A 72 0.12 -14.44 -15.46
N PRO A 73 1.09 -13.92 -16.24
CA PRO A 73 0.90 -13.74 -17.67
C PRO A 73 1.06 -15.03 -18.46
N LYS A 74 0.17 -15.23 -19.43
CA LYS A 74 0.28 -16.23 -20.50
C LYS A 74 0.99 -15.60 -21.68
N ILE A 75 2.18 -16.10 -21.99
CA ILE A 75 3.02 -15.58 -23.08
C ILE A 75 3.10 -16.63 -24.18
N LYS A 76 2.73 -16.24 -25.40
CA LYS A 76 2.92 -17.04 -26.61
C LYS A 76 4.07 -16.44 -27.40
N LEU A 77 5.03 -17.28 -27.77
CA LEU A 77 6.21 -16.89 -28.55
C LEU A 77 6.06 -17.35 -30.00
N ALA A 78 6.91 -16.81 -30.86
CA ALA A 78 7.04 -17.29 -32.23
C ALA A 78 7.48 -18.77 -32.26
N GLU A 79 7.20 -19.46 -33.36
CA GLU A 79 7.44 -20.90 -33.48
C GLU A 79 8.90 -21.27 -33.23
N GLY A 80 9.13 -22.19 -32.29
CA GLY A 80 10.46 -22.65 -31.89
C GLY A 80 11.28 -21.67 -31.05
N ALA A 81 10.75 -20.48 -30.74
CA ALA A 81 11.36 -19.55 -29.81
C ALA A 81 11.14 -19.97 -28.35
N VAL A 82 12.02 -19.53 -27.46
CA VAL A 82 11.96 -19.81 -26.01
C VAL A 82 12.22 -18.56 -25.19
N LEU A 83 11.63 -18.48 -24.00
CA LEU A 83 12.01 -17.46 -23.01
C LEU A 83 13.29 -17.92 -22.30
N LYS A 84 14.18 -16.97 -22.06
CA LYS A 84 15.42 -17.20 -21.29
C LYS A 84 15.12 -17.36 -19.81
N GLU A 85 14.12 -16.65 -19.30
CA GLU A 85 13.69 -16.68 -17.90
C GLU A 85 12.42 -17.52 -17.71
N THR A 86 12.22 -17.98 -16.47
CA THR A 86 10.96 -18.61 -16.06
C THR A 86 9.91 -17.53 -15.84
N VAL A 87 8.71 -17.73 -16.39
CA VAL A 87 7.57 -16.86 -16.13
C VAL A 87 7.08 -17.10 -14.70
N VAL A 88 7.06 -16.03 -13.91
CA VAL A 88 6.58 -16.01 -12.53
C VAL A 88 5.54 -14.90 -12.37
N PRO A 89 4.68 -14.95 -11.33
CA PRO A 89 3.78 -13.84 -11.04
C PRO A 89 4.53 -12.52 -10.86
N VAL A 90 4.00 -11.45 -11.45
CA VAL A 90 4.61 -10.11 -11.47
C VAL A 90 3.76 -9.16 -10.64
N ASP A 91 4.36 -8.43 -9.70
CA ASP A 91 3.70 -7.37 -8.94
C ASP A 91 3.20 -6.26 -9.88
N VAL A 92 1.95 -5.81 -9.73
CA VAL A 92 1.34 -4.80 -10.61
C VAL A 92 2.03 -3.43 -10.56
N MET A 93 2.85 -3.19 -9.53
CA MET A 93 3.66 -2.00 -9.36
C MET A 93 5.11 -2.19 -9.81
N ASP A 94 5.49 -3.37 -10.30
CA ASP A 94 6.83 -3.60 -10.82
C ASP A 94 7.07 -2.84 -12.13
N THR A 95 8.24 -2.22 -12.22
CA THR A 95 8.69 -1.42 -13.36
C THR A 95 9.95 -1.98 -14.02
N LYS A 96 10.44 -3.12 -13.52
CA LYS A 96 11.73 -3.71 -13.88
C LYS A 96 11.61 -5.04 -14.62
N THR A 97 10.45 -5.70 -14.59
CA THR A 97 10.25 -6.97 -15.30
C THR A 97 10.53 -6.82 -16.80
N THR A 98 11.33 -7.76 -17.31
CA THR A 98 11.66 -7.90 -18.73
C THR A 98 11.56 -9.35 -19.15
N TYR A 99 11.23 -9.60 -20.41
CA TYR A 99 11.21 -10.93 -21.01
C TYR A 99 12.20 -11.04 -22.16
N THR A 100 13.15 -11.97 -22.10
CA THR A 100 14.13 -12.20 -23.16
C THR A 100 13.75 -13.42 -23.99
N VAL A 101 13.37 -13.19 -25.24
CA VAL A 101 13.04 -14.24 -26.21
C VAL A 101 14.29 -14.60 -27.01
N VAL A 102 14.63 -15.89 -27.04
CA VAL A 102 15.64 -16.45 -27.92
C VAL A 102 14.93 -17.18 -29.06
N GLY A 103 15.09 -16.66 -30.28
CA GLY A 103 14.48 -17.23 -31.48
C GLY A 103 15.16 -18.52 -31.91
N ALA A 104 14.46 -19.37 -32.66
CA ALA A 104 15.05 -20.58 -33.25
C ALA A 104 16.21 -20.27 -34.22
N ASP A 105 16.21 -19.06 -34.79
CA ASP A 105 17.26 -18.49 -35.64
C ASP A 105 18.46 -17.93 -34.84
N LYS A 106 18.47 -18.12 -33.51
CA LYS A 106 19.46 -17.61 -32.56
C LYS A 106 19.48 -16.09 -32.39
N THR A 107 18.50 -15.37 -32.94
CA THR A 107 18.30 -13.95 -32.60
C THR A 107 17.79 -13.82 -31.16
N SER A 108 17.96 -12.65 -30.55
CA SER A 108 17.53 -12.40 -29.19
C SER A 108 16.90 -11.02 -29.08
N SER A 109 15.75 -10.94 -28.44
CA SER A 109 15.03 -9.69 -28.18
C SER A 109 14.59 -9.64 -26.72
N THR A 110 14.77 -8.49 -26.07
CA THR A 110 14.37 -8.30 -24.67
C THR A 110 13.26 -7.26 -24.60
N TYR A 111 12.09 -7.71 -24.17
CA TYR A 111 10.90 -6.89 -24.03
C TYR A 111 10.77 -6.34 -22.61
N LYS A 112 10.51 -5.04 -22.47
CA LYS A 112 10.16 -4.42 -21.18
C LYS A 112 8.66 -4.50 -20.93
N LEU A 113 8.26 -5.01 -19.77
CA LEU A 113 6.86 -5.00 -19.34
C LEU A 113 6.51 -3.63 -18.73
N ILE A 114 5.40 -3.05 -19.18
CA ILE A 114 4.82 -1.81 -18.68
C ILE A 114 3.39 -2.12 -18.23
N ILE A 115 3.15 -2.01 -16.93
CA ILE A 115 1.83 -2.18 -16.34
C ILE A 115 1.22 -0.80 -16.10
N ASN A 116 0.09 -0.53 -16.73
CA ASN A 116 -0.69 0.69 -16.55
C ASN A 116 -2.00 0.35 -15.84
N ILE A 117 -2.08 0.65 -14.55
CA ILE A 117 -3.32 0.51 -13.78
C ILE A 117 -4.21 1.70 -14.13
N GLN A 118 -5.39 1.42 -14.70
CA GLN A 118 -6.35 2.43 -15.16
C GLN A 118 -7.12 3.04 -13.99
N GLN A 119 -6.41 3.69 -13.06
CA GLN A 119 -7.00 4.32 -11.89
C GLN A 119 -7.75 5.61 -12.25
N ILE A 120 -8.82 5.90 -11.51
CA ILE A 120 -9.48 7.21 -11.58
C ILE A 120 -8.53 8.25 -10.97
N THR A 121 -8.16 9.25 -11.78
CA THR A 121 -7.23 10.32 -11.43
C THR A 121 -7.92 11.68 -11.47
N PRO A 122 -7.60 12.63 -10.56
CA PRO A 122 -6.63 12.51 -9.47
C PRO A 122 -7.17 11.73 -8.26
N LEU A 123 -6.25 11.21 -7.45
CA LEU A 123 -6.57 10.83 -6.07
C LEU A 123 -6.78 12.11 -5.25
N VAL A 124 -7.91 12.16 -4.55
CA VAL A 124 -8.35 13.27 -3.70
C VAL A 124 -8.54 12.71 -2.30
N LEU A 125 -7.78 13.28 -1.37
CA LEU A 125 -7.92 13.09 0.07
C LEU A 125 -8.74 14.26 0.63
N ASP A 126 -9.80 13.96 1.37
CA ASP A 126 -10.62 14.98 2.01
C ASP A 126 -9.84 15.65 3.14
N GLU A 127 -10.03 16.96 3.28
CA GLU A 127 -9.41 17.74 4.34
C GLU A 127 -9.96 17.34 5.70
N VAL A 128 -9.06 17.03 6.63
CA VAL A 128 -9.38 16.82 8.05
C VAL A 128 -9.17 18.10 8.87
N SER A 129 -8.51 19.11 8.30
CA SER A 129 -8.22 20.40 8.90
C SER A 129 -8.66 21.53 7.98
N THR A 130 -8.69 22.76 8.47
CA THR A 130 -8.99 23.97 7.68
C THR A 130 -7.97 25.05 7.98
N ALA A 131 -8.01 26.17 7.24
CA ALA A 131 -7.14 27.32 7.49
C ALA A 131 -7.26 27.90 8.91
N GLY A 132 -8.46 27.83 9.50
CA GLY A 132 -8.73 28.37 10.85
C GLY A 132 -8.79 27.32 11.96
N ASN A 133 -8.72 26.02 11.62
CA ASN A 133 -8.84 24.94 12.60
C ASN A 133 -7.97 23.74 12.22
N THR A 134 -6.98 23.46 13.05
CA THR A 134 -6.09 22.29 12.92
C THR A 134 -6.64 21.13 13.74
N SER A 135 -6.93 20.00 13.08
CA SER A 135 -7.33 18.78 13.76
C SER A 135 -6.20 18.22 14.62
N LYS A 136 -6.55 17.84 15.85
CA LYS A 136 -5.62 17.26 16.83
C LYS A 136 -5.85 15.76 16.95
N TRP A 137 -4.81 14.96 16.74
CA TRP A 137 -4.85 13.51 16.88
C TRP A 137 -3.94 13.06 18.01
N GLY A 138 -4.50 12.26 18.93
CA GLY A 138 -3.73 11.67 20.02
C GLY A 138 -2.80 10.57 19.51
N ILE A 139 -1.56 10.55 19.97
CA ILE A 139 -0.65 9.40 19.78
C ILE A 139 -1.35 8.15 20.35
N GLY A 140 -1.46 7.10 19.54
CA GLY A 140 -2.15 5.87 19.92
C GLY A 140 -3.68 5.91 19.83
N ASN A 141 -4.29 7.05 19.49
CA ASN A 141 -5.74 7.13 19.29
C ASN A 141 -6.15 6.23 18.11
N GLY A 142 -6.98 5.22 18.37
CA GLY A 142 -7.38 4.20 17.41
C GLY A 142 -8.67 4.48 16.63
N PHE A 143 -9.15 5.72 16.62
CA PHE A 143 -10.40 6.11 15.95
C PHE A 143 -10.20 7.17 14.87
N ILE A 144 -8.99 7.23 14.30
CA ILE A 144 -8.72 8.13 13.17
C ILE A 144 -9.45 7.61 11.94
N ALA A 145 -10.08 8.54 11.21
CA ALA A 145 -10.71 8.27 9.94
C ALA A 145 -10.27 9.29 8.90
N VAL A 146 -10.07 8.83 7.69
CA VAL A 146 -9.79 9.66 6.53
C VAL A 146 -10.74 9.29 5.40
N SER A 147 -11.09 10.27 4.58
CA SER A 147 -12.03 10.10 3.48
C SER A 147 -11.43 10.58 2.17
N GLY A 148 -11.95 10.07 1.06
CA GLY A 148 -11.51 10.47 -0.27
C GLY A 148 -12.10 9.60 -1.37
N ASN A 149 -11.65 9.80 -2.61
CA ASN A 149 -12.06 8.98 -3.75
C ASN A 149 -11.16 7.74 -3.92
N PHE A 150 -10.97 6.95 -2.86
CA PHE A 150 -10.04 5.81 -2.87
C PHE A 150 -10.38 4.73 -3.91
N ASN A 151 -11.65 4.63 -4.33
CA ASN A 151 -12.11 3.71 -5.39
C ASN A 151 -11.78 2.23 -5.13
N THR A 152 -11.61 1.86 -3.86
CA THR A 152 -11.42 0.49 -3.40
C THR A 152 -11.97 0.35 -1.98
N THR A 153 -12.43 -0.85 -1.64
CA THR A 153 -12.82 -1.23 -0.26
C THR A 153 -11.77 -2.10 0.40
N ASP A 154 -10.70 -2.46 -0.30
CA ASP A 154 -9.57 -3.18 0.25
C ASP A 154 -8.66 -2.22 1.03
N VAL A 155 -8.67 -2.40 2.36
CA VAL A 155 -7.88 -1.60 3.31
C VAL A 155 -6.38 -1.70 3.06
N THR A 156 -5.90 -2.77 2.44
CA THR A 156 -4.46 -2.98 2.20
C THR A 156 -3.92 -2.11 1.06
N LYS A 157 -4.81 -1.64 0.18
CA LYS A 157 -4.48 -0.79 -0.97
C LYS A 157 -4.41 0.69 -0.62
N VAL A 158 -5.05 1.11 0.47
CA VAL A 158 -5.11 2.51 0.90
C VAL A 158 -4.12 2.72 2.04
N LYS A 159 -3.01 3.40 1.75
CA LYS A 159 -1.98 3.71 2.75
C LYS A 159 -2.04 5.18 3.12
N VAL A 160 -2.07 5.47 4.41
CA VAL A 160 -2.18 6.83 4.94
C VAL A 160 -0.97 7.13 5.79
N TYR A 161 -0.38 8.31 5.60
CA TYR A 161 0.87 8.70 6.22
C TYR A 161 0.75 10.08 6.86
N LEU A 162 1.42 10.22 8.00
CA LEU A 162 1.86 11.49 8.54
C LEU A 162 3.21 11.82 7.89
N VAL A 163 3.35 13.03 7.36
CA VAL A 163 4.59 13.49 6.73
C VAL A 163 5.18 14.62 7.57
N GLY A 164 6.37 14.36 8.12
CA GLY A 164 7.12 15.33 8.94
C GLY A 164 7.67 16.49 8.09
N THR A 165 8.17 17.52 8.77
CA THR A 165 8.82 18.66 8.10
C THR A 165 10.12 18.29 7.38
N ASP A 166 10.74 17.19 7.77
CA ASP A 166 11.88 16.54 7.12
C ASP A 166 11.49 15.71 5.88
N GLY A 167 10.19 15.62 5.57
CA GLY A 167 9.65 14.80 4.48
C GLY A 167 9.54 13.31 4.81
N LYS A 168 9.86 12.90 6.05
CA LYS A 168 9.76 11.50 6.46
C LYS A 168 8.29 11.08 6.57
N GLU A 169 7.95 9.98 5.91
CA GLU A 169 6.63 9.36 6.01
C GLU A 169 6.55 8.41 7.22
N ILE A 170 5.48 8.55 7.99
CA ILE A 170 5.13 7.64 9.08
C ILE A 170 3.73 7.11 8.82
N ALA A 171 3.61 5.82 8.53
CA ALA A 171 2.32 5.21 8.22
C ALA A 171 1.41 5.23 9.46
N LEU A 172 0.15 5.60 9.27
CA LEU A 172 -0.89 5.24 10.21
C LEU A 172 -1.07 3.72 10.20
N VAL A 173 -1.37 3.14 11.35
CA VAL A 173 -1.52 1.69 11.52
C VAL A 173 -2.97 1.32 11.82
N PRO A 174 -3.38 0.07 11.62
CA PRO A 174 -4.68 -0.40 12.10
C PRO A 174 -4.84 -0.17 13.61
N SER A 175 -6.05 0.17 14.03
CA SER A 175 -6.38 0.35 15.45
C SER A 175 -6.18 -0.92 16.26
N ALA A 176 -5.55 -0.82 17.42
CA ALA A 176 -5.45 -1.92 18.36
C ALA A 176 -6.79 -2.21 19.08
N SER A 177 -7.78 -1.31 18.97
CA SER A 177 -9.06 -1.37 19.68
C SER A 177 -10.26 -1.69 18.79
N SER A 178 -10.09 -1.68 17.47
CA SER A 178 -11.20 -1.92 16.52
C SER A 178 -10.68 -2.39 15.16
N THR A 179 -11.53 -3.06 14.39
CA THR A 179 -11.21 -3.49 13.03
C THR A 179 -11.21 -2.29 12.07
N THR A 180 -10.09 -2.07 11.38
CA THR A 180 -9.99 -1.10 10.28
C THR A 180 -10.86 -1.54 9.10
N GLY A 181 -11.60 -0.60 8.52
CA GLY A 181 -12.50 -0.88 7.40
C GLY A 181 -12.76 0.35 6.55
N ILE A 182 -13.21 0.13 5.31
CA ILE A 182 -13.62 1.20 4.39
C ILE A 182 -15.14 1.15 4.23
N GLY A 183 -15.80 2.21 4.71
CA GLY A 183 -17.20 2.46 4.41
C GLY A 183 -17.34 3.25 3.11
N VAL A 184 -18.36 2.94 2.32
CA VAL A 184 -18.66 3.67 1.07
C VAL A 184 -19.96 4.44 1.25
N ALA A 185 -19.97 5.72 0.86
CA ALA A 185 -21.16 6.54 0.83
C ALA A 185 -21.32 7.19 -0.55
N LEU A 186 -22.56 7.30 -1.02
CA LEU A 186 -22.89 8.11 -2.18
C LEU A 186 -23.28 9.51 -1.70
N THR A 187 -22.58 10.51 -2.19
CA THR A 187 -22.84 11.93 -1.93
C THR A 187 -23.28 12.62 -3.23
N PRO A 188 -23.84 13.83 -3.19
CA PRO A 188 -24.11 14.61 -4.40
C PRO A 188 -22.86 14.85 -5.25
N SER A 189 -21.67 14.89 -4.62
CA SER A 189 -20.36 15.00 -5.27
C SER A 189 -19.80 13.68 -5.81
N GLY A 190 -20.52 12.56 -5.65
CA GLY A 190 -20.10 11.22 -6.08
C GLY A 190 -19.84 10.26 -4.93
N LYS A 191 -19.19 9.13 -5.23
CA LYS A 191 -18.83 8.11 -4.23
C LYS A 191 -17.65 8.61 -3.38
N THR A 192 -17.80 8.58 -2.05
CA THR A 192 -16.73 8.79 -1.08
C THR A 192 -16.45 7.50 -0.31
N TYR A 193 -15.18 7.31 0.04
CA TYR A 193 -14.68 6.14 0.75
C TYR A 193 -14.09 6.63 2.07
N ARG A 194 -14.58 6.11 3.19
CA ARG A 194 -14.12 6.45 4.54
C ARG A 194 -13.35 5.28 5.11
N LEU A 195 -12.02 5.40 5.15
CA LEU A 195 -11.14 4.49 5.85
C LEU A 195 -11.14 4.87 7.34
N ALA A 196 -11.63 3.98 8.20
CA ALA A 196 -11.85 4.25 9.61
C ALA A 196 -11.06 3.30 10.52
N ASN A 197 -10.95 3.67 11.80
CA ASN A 197 -10.23 2.93 12.83
C ASN A 197 -8.74 2.77 12.48
N LEU A 198 -8.13 3.86 12.04
CA LEU A 198 -6.68 4.03 11.97
C LEU A 198 -6.16 4.54 13.31
N GLN A 199 -4.87 4.31 13.54
CA GLN A 199 -4.15 4.69 14.74
C GLN A 199 -2.87 5.43 14.40
N VAL A 200 -2.64 6.53 15.13
CA VAL A 200 -1.32 7.19 15.15
C VAL A 200 -0.35 6.26 15.88
N PRO A 201 0.76 5.81 15.26
CA PRO A 201 1.69 4.90 15.92
C PRO A 201 2.25 5.49 17.22
N GLN A 202 2.46 4.64 18.24
CA GLN A 202 3.00 5.03 19.55
C GLN A 202 4.43 5.60 19.49
N THR A 203 5.14 5.35 18.38
CA THR A 203 6.49 5.83 18.11
C THR A 203 6.54 7.25 17.55
N VAL A 204 5.40 7.83 17.15
CA VAL A 204 5.32 9.20 16.63
C VAL A 204 5.54 10.21 17.75
N ASP A 205 6.27 11.28 17.45
CA ASP A 205 6.44 12.42 18.36
C ASP A 205 5.31 13.45 18.14
N PRO A 206 4.92 14.20 19.19
CA PRO A 206 4.02 15.33 19.00
C PRO A 206 4.58 16.35 18.02
N GLY A 207 3.71 16.97 17.23
CA GLY A 207 4.15 17.94 16.23
C GLY A 207 3.11 18.17 15.13
N ILE A 208 3.48 18.99 14.15
CA ILE A 208 2.64 19.30 12.99
C ILE A 208 3.06 18.43 11.81
N TYR A 209 2.10 17.73 11.22
CA TYR A 209 2.32 16.79 10.12
C TYR A 209 1.36 17.07 8.97
N LYS A 210 1.82 16.89 7.74
CA LYS A 210 0.91 16.80 6.59
C LYS A 210 0.30 15.41 6.53
N LEU A 211 -0.93 15.32 6.04
CA LEU A 211 -1.59 14.05 5.78
C LEU A 211 -1.41 13.68 4.30
N ARG A 212 -0.96 12.46 4.03
CA ARG A 212 -0.77 11.93 2.68
C ARG A 212 -1.48 10.58 2.55
N ALA A 213 -2.20 10.39 1.46
CA ALA A 213 -2.79 9.10 1.09
C ALA A 213 -2.13 8.57 -0.19
N LYS A 214 -1.96 7.25 -0.26
CA LYS A 214 -1.50 6.53 -1.44
C LYS A 214 -2.45 5.40 -1.76
N VAL A 215 -2.82 5.27 -3.03
CA VAL A 215 -3.60 4.16 -3.56
C VAL A 215 -2.94 3.70 -4.84
N TYR A 216 -2.32 2.52 -4.83
CA TYR A 216 -1.41 2.04 -5.88
C TYR A 216 -0.36 3.11 -6.25
N SER A 217 -0.39 3.61 -7.49
CA SER A 217 0.53 4.61 -8.03
C SER A 217 0.15 6.06 -7.66
N LEU A 218 -1.10 6.29 -7.24
CA LEU A 218 -1.60 7.62 -6.98
C LEU A 218 -1.25 8.08 -5.58
N VAL A 219 -0.91 9.38 -5.47
CA VAL A 219 -0.58 10.06 -4.22
C VAL A 219 -1.42 11.32 -4.12
N SER A 220 -1.94 11.60 -2.92
CA SER A 220 -2.67 12.83 -2.62
C SER A 220 -2.24 13.36 -1.26
N GLU A 221 -2.16 14.68 -1.14
CA GLU A 221 -1.80 15.37 0.10
C GLU A 221 -2.91 16.33 0.52
N ALA A 222 -3.21 16.34 1.82
CA ALA A 222 -4.03 17.39 2.40
C ALA A 222 -3.28 18.72 2.39
N LYS A 223 -4.00 19.81 2.11
CA LYS A 223 -3.49 21.17 2.16
C LYS A 223 -3.18 21.60 3.58
N TYR A 224 -4.07 21.27 4.53
CA TYR A 224 -3.93 21.70 5.93
C TYR A 224 -3.36 20.56 6.77
N PRO A 225 -2.43 20.87 7.70
CA PRO A 225 -1.78 19.83 8.50
C PRO A 225 -2.70 19.32 9.61
N VAL A 226 -2.30 18.22 10.23
CA VAL A 226 -2.80 17.75 11.53
C VAL A 226 -1.76 17.99 12.61
N GLU A 227 -2.21 18.20 13.83
CA GLU A 227 -1.36 18.28 15.01
C GLU A 227 -1.43 16.96 15.77
N ILE A 228 -0.29 16.30 15.93
CA ILE A 228 -0.16 15.13 16.79
C ILE A 228 0.15 15.60 18.20
N VAL A 229 -0.62 15.10 19.17
CA VAL A 229 -0.53 15.47 20.59
C VAL A 229 -0.49 14.23 21.47
N TYR A 230 -0.03 14.39 22.71
CA TYR A 230 -0.25 13.35 23.71
C TYR A 230 -1.74 13.25 24.03
N GLY A 231 -2.32 12.07 23.83
CA GLY A 231 -3.65 11.74 24.33
C GLY A 231 -3.62 11.44 25.81
N ARG A 232 -4.80 11.29 26.43
CA ARG A 232 -4.92 10.80 27.80
C ARG A 232 -4.37 9.36 27.85
N PRO A 233 -3.30 9.09 28.60
CA PRO A 233 -2.72 7.75 28.65
C PRO A 233 -3.75 6.70 29.07
N GLN A 234 -3.74 5.55 28.39
CA GLN A 234 -4.57 4.39 28.71
C GLN A 234 -3.68 3.25 29.18
N VAL A 235 -4.21 2.34 29.98
CA VAL A 235 -3.55 1.08 30.34
C VAL A 235 -4.35 -0.06 29.74
N THR A 236 -3.67 -1.02 29.13
CA THR A 236 -4.29 -2.26 28.65
C THR A 236 -4.84 -3.02 29.85
N TYR A 237 -6.14 -3.26 29.86
CA TYR A 237 -6.81 -4.01 30.94
C TYR A 237 -6.21 -5.41 31.06
N ALA A 238 -5.41 -5.60 32.10
CA ALA A 238 -4.95 -6.90 32.54
C ALA A 238 -4.86 -6.85 34.06
N GLY A 239 -5.57 -7.75 34.73
CA GLY A 239 -5.33 -7.98 36.15
C GLY A 239 -3.88 -8.42 36.33
N VAL A 240 -3.21 -7.87 37.34
CA VAL A 240 -1.81 -8.20 37.65
C VAL A 240 -1.75 -8.87 39.02
N THR A 241 -0.84 -9.83 39.16
CA THR A 241 -0.56 -10.49 40.44
C THR A 241 0.92 -10.31 40.77
N ALA A 242 1.22 -9.88 41.98
CA ALA A 242 2.60 -9.76 42.48
C ALA A 242 2.65 -10.02 43.99
N LYS A 243 3.78 -10.52 44.48
CA LYS A 243 3.99 -10.63 45.93
C LYS A 243 4.35 -9.27 46.54
N SER A 244 4.08 -9.11 47.83
CA SER A 244 4.60 -7.96 48.58
C SER A 244 6.13 -7.89 48.45
N GLY A 245 6.67 -6.73 48.09
CA GLY A 245 8.09 -6.51 47.82
C GLY A 245 8.52 -6.73 46.36
N GLU A 246 7.70 -7.36 45.52
CA GLU A 246 8.00 -7.60 44.09
C GLU A 246 7.53 -6.45 43.18
N THR A 247 7.89 -6.56 41.90
CA THR A 247 7.45 -5.64 40.84
C THR A 247 6.51 -6.33 39.86
N PHE A 248 5.57 -5.58 39.31
CA PHE A 248 4.79 -5.97 38.16
C PHE A 248 4.88 -4.93 37.03
N LYS A 249 4.43 -5.33 35.85
CA LYS A 249 4.42 -4.48 34.66
C LYS A 249 2.99 -4.11 34.28
N ILE A 250 2.81 -2.88 33.83
CA ILE A 250 1.62 -2.44 33.12
C ILE A 250 2.02 -1.96 31.73
N THR A 251 1.15 -2.17 30.74
CA THR A 251 1.43 -1.84 29.34
C THR A 251 0.26 -1.13 28.68
N THR A 252 0.50 -0.45 27.55
CA THR A 252 -0.54 0.17 26.72
C THR A 252 -0.43 -0.24 25.25
N LYS A 253 -1.57 -0.61 24.66
CA LYS A 253 -1.73 -0.89 23.23
C LYS A 253 -2.25 0.32 22.43
N ALA A 254 -2.71 1.36 23.11
CA ALA A 254 -3.34 2.54 22.53
C ALA A 254 -2.51 3.79 22.87
N GLU A 255 -3.04 4.75 23.63
CA GLU A 255 -2.34 5.97 24.02
C GLU A 255 -1.12 5.68 24.89
N VAL A 256 -0.03 6.40 24.62
CA VAL A 256 1.27 6.21 25.30
C VAL A 256 1.28 6.77 26.71
N PHE A 257 2.12 6.21 27.56
CA PHE A 257 2.50 6.84 28.82
C PHE A 257 3.35 8.09 28.57
N HIS A 258 2.96 9.19 29.20
CA HIS A 258 3.68 10.46 29.22
C HIS A 258 3.36 11.16 30.54
N GLN A 259 4.38 11.76 31.16
CA GLN A 259 4.26 12.42 32.46
C GLN A 259 3.58 11.54 33.53
N PHE A 260 3.97 10.26 33.61
CA PHE A 260 3.40 9.33 34.58
C PHE A 260 3.93 9.62 35.98
N SER A 261 3.08 10.16 36.86
CA SER A 261 3.51 10.74 38.14
C SER A 261 3.14 9.89 39.35
N GLU A 262 2.06 9.10 39.29
CA GLU A 262 1.60 8.34 40.45
C GLU A 262 0.84 7.07 40.07
N PHE A 263 1.17 5.97 40.74
CA PHE A 263 0.35 4.77 40.81
C PHE A 263 -0.05 4.56 42.27
N SER A 264 -1.33 4.38 42.55
CA SER A 264 -1.81 4.20 43.93
C SER A 264 -2.95 3.19 44.02
N ILE A 265 -3.15 2.64 45.22
CA ILE A 265 -4.25 1.77 45.59
C ILE A 265 -4.87 2.26 46.90
N MET A 266 -6.05 1.75 47.25
CA MET A 266 -6.67 2.01 48.54
C MET A 266 -6.48 0.82 49.49
N VAL A 267 -5.66 0.98 50.53
CA VAL A 267 -5.44 -0.02 51.58
C VAL A 267 -6.20 0.41 52.83
N LYS A 268 -7.20 -0.37 53.26
CA LYS A 268 -8.04 -0.07 54.44
C LYS A 268 -8.66 1.36 54.40
N GLY A 269 -9.05 1.83 53.21
CA GLY A 269 -9.60 3.17 53.01
C GLY A 269 -8.58 4.30 52.98
N GLN A 270 -7.28 4.02 53.09
CA GLN A 270 -6.20 4.99 52.94
C GLN A 270 -5.51 4.83 51.58
N LYS A 271 -5.14 5.95 50.97
CA LYS A 271 -4.38 5.96 49.72
C LYS A 271 -2.94 5.50 49.99
N THR A 272 -2.51 4.47 49.29
CA THR A 272 -1.13 3.96 49.33
C THR A 272 -0.52 4.10 47.94
N VAL A 273 0.55 4.88 47.84
CA VAL A 273 1.28 5.07 46.58
C VAL A 273 2.27 3.91 46.40
N LEU A 274 2.23 3.27 45.22
CA LEU A 274 3.20 2.26 44.84
C LEU A 274 4.31 2.93 44.01
N PRO A 275 5.60 2.69 44.33
CA PRO A 275 6.70 3.27 43.58
C PRO A 275 6.66 2.87 42.10
N ILE A 276 6.75 3.87 41.22
CA ILE A 276 7.03 3.67 39.79
C ILE A 276 8.56 3.50 39.68
N VAL A 277 9.01 2.27 39.41
CA VAL A 277 10.45 1.94 39.33
C VAL A 277 11.05 2.50 38.04
N SER A 278 10.32 2.35 36.94
CA SER A 278 10.69 2.90 35.63
C SER A 278 9.45 2.94 34.74
N TYR A 279 9.47 3.77 33.70
CA TYR A 279 8.53 3.67 32.61
C TYR A 279 9.12 4.21 31.31
N ASN A 280 8.57 3.73 30.19
CA ASN A 280 8.74 4.29 28.87
C ASN A 280 7.34 4.54 28.26
N ARG A 281 7.26 4.82 26.96
CA ARG A 281 5.99 5.14 26.29
C ARG A 281 4.94 4.03 26.35
N THR A 282 5.32 2.77 26.48
CA THR A 282 4.40 1.63 26.34
C THR A 282 4.37 0.69 27.53
N GLU A 283 5.33 0.82 28.45
CA GLU A 283 5.46 -0.03 29.63
C GLU A 283 5.87 0.80 30.87
N ALA A 284 5.33 0.43 32.03
CA ALA A 284 5.78 0.91 33.32
C ALA A 284 5.97 -0.28 34.29
N VAL A 285 7.02 -0.19 35.11
CA VAL A 285 7.34 -1.15 36.16
C VAL A 285 6.97 -0.54 37.50
N ILE A 286 6.09 -1.22 38.24
CA ILE A 286 5.55 -0.76 39.52
C ILE A 286 6.00 -1.73 40.61
N ARG A 287 6.44 -1.22 41.76
CA ARG A 287 6.79 -2.03 42.93
C ARG A 287 5.64 -2.08 43.92
N VAL A 288 5.35 -3.26 44.45
CA VAL A 288 4.49 -3.44 45.63
C VAL A 288 5.36 -3.28 46.88
N PRO A 289 5.13 -2.26 47.73
CA PRO A 289 5.83 -2.15 49.01
C PRO A 289 5.63 -3.38 49.91
N GLU A 290 6.58 -3.67 50.79
CA GLU A 290 6.54 -4.87 51.64
C GLU A 290 5.38 -4.83 52.65
N GLU A 291 4.97 -3.63 53.04
CA GLU A 291 3.90 -3.34 54.00
C GLU A 291 2.50 -3.44 53.41
N VAL A 292 2.36 -3.57 52.08
CA VAL A 292 1.04 -3.74 51.45
C VAL A 292 0.52 -5.15 51.76
N PRO A 293 -0.62 -5.28 52.46
CA PRO A 293 -1.15 -6.59 52.82
C PRO A 293 -1.68 -7.33 51.59
N ALA A 294 -1.75 -8.66 51.70
CA ALA A 294 -2.39 -9.47 50.68
C ALA A 294 -3.85 -9.04 50.46
N GLY A 295 -4.28 -8.98 49.21
CA GLY A 295 -5.60 -8.48 48.86
C GLY A 295 -5.74 -8.16 47.37
N VAL A 296 -6.94 -7.73 46.98
CA VAL A 296 -7.26 -7.30 45.63
C VAL A 296 -7.59 -5.82 45.66
N TYR A 297 -6.85 -5.03 44.88
CA TYR A 297 -6.95 -3.58 44.92
C TYR A 297 -7.27 -3.00 43.55
N GLN A 298 -8.09 -1.95 43.53
CA GLN A 298 -8.30 -1.15 42.33
C GLN A 298 -7.23 -0.05 42.25
N PRO A 299 -6.49 0.02 41.13
CA PRO A 299 -5.45 1.01 40.95
C PRO A 299 -6.03 2.34 40.49
N THR A 300 -5.44 3.42 40.99
CA THR A 300 -5.62 4.78 40.52
C THR A 300 -4.30 5.32 40.00
N LEU A 301 -4.28 5.79 38.76
CA LEU A 301 -3.10 6.37 38.13
C LEU A 301 -3.30 7.87 37.91
N ARG A 302 -2.21 8.62 38.03
CA ARG A 302 -2.14 10.04 37.68
C ARG A 302 -1.05 10.26 36.64
N PHE A 303 -1.43 10.97 35.59
CA PHE A 303 -0.53 11.54 34.60
C PHE A 303 -0.64 13.05 34.69
N GLU A 304 0.47 13.79 34.64
CA GLU A 304 0.39 15.26 34.72
C GLU A 304 -0.44 15.82 33.57
N GLY A 305 -1.16 16.92 33.83
CA GLY A 305 -2.12 17.48 32.88
C GLY A 305 -3.46 16.74 32.77
N TRP A 306 -3.61 15.57 33.41
CA TRP A 306 -4.86 14.78 33.38
C TRP A 306 -5.42 14.50 34.79
N PRO A 307 -6.76 14.36 34.93
CA PRO A 307 -7.35 13.89 36.17
C PRO A 307 -6.87 12.48 36.53
N ALA A 308 -6.71 12.23 37.84
CA ALA A 308 -6.44 10.89 38.32
C ALA A 308 -7.59 9.94 37.90
N THR A 309 -7.23 8.73 37.48
CA THR A 309 -8.18 7.78 36.90
C THR A 309 -8.10 6.47 37.65
N THR A 310 -9.23 6.04 38.21
CA THR A 310 -9.39 4.68 38.75
C THR A 310 -9.75 3.75 37.59
N PHE A 311 -9.03 2.63 37.49
CA PHE A 311 -9.25 1.66 36.42
C PHE A 311 -10.02 0.44 36.93
N GLY A 312 -10.84 -0.16 36.06
CA GLY A 312 -11.66 -1.32 36.39
C GLY A 312 -10.93 -2.67 36.46
N TRP A 313 -9.61 -2.69 36.29
CA TRP A 313 -8.78 -3.89 36.50
C TRP A 313 -8.18 -3.89 37.91
N THR A 314 -7.59 -5.01 38.35
CA THR A 314 -7.15 -5.18 39.73
C THR A 314 -5.66 -5.51 39.85
N VAL A 315 -5.06 -5.07 40.96
CA VAL A 315 -3.76 -5.53 41.46
C VAL A 315 -4.01 -6.53 42.58
N THR A 316 -3.68 -7.79 42.35
CA THR A 316 -3.73 -8.84 43.36
C THR A 316 -2.37 -8.94 44.04
N VAL A 317 -2.32 -8.60 45.33
CA VAL A 317 -1.12 -8.75 46.16
C VAL A 317 -1.21 -10.08 46.90
N THR A 318 -0.21 -10.92 46.76
CA THR A 318 -0.08 -12.18 47.51
C THR A 318 0.99 -12.03 48.61
N PRO A 319 0.92 -12.86 49.68
CA PRO A 319 2.00 -12.93 50.66
C PRO A 319 3.34 -13.27 50.01
N ARG A 320 4.43 -12.89 50.69
CA ARG A 320 5.81 -13.21 50.30
C ARG A 320 6.04 -14.72 50.17
#